data_AF-A0A1C0A8D1-F1
#
_entry.id   AF-A0A1C0A8D1-F1
#
_cell.length_a   1.000
_cell.length_b   1.000
_cell.length_c   1.000
_cell.angle_alpha   90.00
_cell.angle_beta   90.00
_cell.angle_gamma   90.00
#
_symmetry.space_group_name_H-M   'P 1'
#
loop_
_entity.id
_entity.type
_entity.pdbx_description
1 polymer ?
#
loop_
_entity_poly.entity_id
_entity_poly.type
_entity_poly.pdbx_seq_one_letter_code
_entity_poly.pdbx_strand_id
1 'polypeptide(L)'
;MKRIITLLSLFLVIITNSTYADSSIIEELDGLSKTLFKDIEFLEGHVVDVKEDQIYINLGDKENLFIGQRFKVVREGELLKDPITQMILGKLEREIGELEVSQVKEGFSIAKASRVDSKVRIERGDKIVLKDRLKRTGFILFNSSEGFDLLSERIQNYFNDYLDSDDRFEVVGSKRIDKVLERIGIKENIDPGQITFLMGELNLDLLLLVDISEGKNSIFVYSQLYSRKNKNPNKEEIITLPKDDKLLQYYKSKERIEEFSLLYKSDLLEIISQSIAVGNIDDDKDVEIILNTKDSLKVFNYKDEELVESNLVDTYQLTEYDDYELLVGDNDQDGVAELFAENFNYLFKFNWTKKGYKAKAFENLYRNRPKGLVKLKEKDYLITRDYRNQLRFNLWEEGSYKTDFKLDIKANEGYRVAIGNIDDDKEVEMIVTAYDGKGKNRMKVYDLDGNFEYTFPGKYGANIGIFRDKKEILFHTTIAKENQLLSFMWDGEEYGSKWKSESFAGEIKDFVIDDINNDGKEELLVLVSEENQSRIYIYQRNLE
;
A
#
# COMPACT_ATOMS: atom_id res chain seq x y z
N MET A 1 -10.44 -38.84 -10.47
CA MET A 1 -10.82 -38.97 -9.05
C MET A 1 -9.65 -39.24 -8.11
N LYS A 2 -8.83 -40.30 -8.27
CA LYS A 2 -7.68 -40.55 -7.37
C LYS A 2 -6.64 -39.42 -7.33
N ARG A 3 -6.28 -38.80 -8.46
CA ARG A 3 -5.32 -37.67 -8.51
C ARG A 3 -5.82 -36.38 -7.85
N ILE A 4 -7.13 -36.10 -7.90
CA ILE A 4 -7.75 -34.91 -7.28
C ILE A 4 -7.82 -35.08 -5.76
N ILE A 5 -8.10 -36.28 -5.26
CA ILE A 5 -8.10 -36.57 -3.83
C ILE A 5 -6.68 -36.47 -3.24
N THR A 6 -5.64 -36.91 -3.97
CA THR A 6 -4.25 -36.77 -3.50
C THR A 6 -3.81 -35.30 -3.41
N LEU A 7 -4.18 -34.46 -4.39
CA LEU A 7 -3.89 -33.02 -4.37
C LEU A 7 -4.64 -32.29 -3.24
N LEU A 8 -5.93 -32.57 -3.03
CA LEU A 8 -6.69 -32.00 -1.91
C LEU A 8 -6.13 -32.43 -0.55
N SER A 9 -5.69 -33.68 -0.39
CA SER A 9 -5.05 -34.12 0.85
C SER A 9 -3.66 -33.51 1.07
N LEU A 10 -2.91 -33.24 -0.01
CA LEU A 10 -1.61 -32.57 0.08
C LEU A 10 -1.79 -31.10 0.47
N PHE A 11 -2.76 -30.42 -0.16
CA PHE A 11 -3.09 -29.02 0.08
C PHE A 11 -3.65 -28.80 1.50
N LEU A 12 -4.51 -29.70 1.98
CA LEU A 12 -5.04 -29.65 3.36
C LEU A 12 -3.94 -29.88 4.42
N VAL A 13 -2.92 -30.70 4.12
CA VAL A 13 -1.77 -30.93 5.00
C VAL A 13 -0.82 -29.73 5.01
N ILE A 14 -0.65 -29.04 3.88
CA ILE A 14 0.18 -27.83 3.79
C ILE A 14 -0.47 -26.67 4.54
N ILE A 15 -1.77 -26.43 4.33
CA ILE A 15 -2.52 -25.37 5.03
C ILE A 15 -2.49 -25.61 6.55
N THR A 16 -2.79 -26.83 7.01
CA THR A 16 -2.82 -27.14 8.45
C THR A 16 -1.45 -27.01 9.11
N ASN A 17 -0.36 -27.35 8.40
CA ASN A 17 0.99 -27.13 8.90
C ASN A 17 1.37 -25.64 8.93
N SER A 18 0.94 -24.85 7.94
CA SER A 18 1.24 -23.43 7.88
C SER A 18 0.56 -22.63 8.99
N THR A 19 -0.74 -22.87 9.23
CA THR A 19 -1.49 -22.24 10.32
C THR A 19 -0.94 -22.63 11.70
N TYR A 20 -0.44 -23.86 11.85
CA TYR A 20 0.16 -24.30 13.10
C TYR A 20 1.51 -23.62 13.36
N ALA A 21 2.40 -23.57 12.37
CA ALA A 21 3.69 -22.89 12.49
C ALA A 21 3.51 -21.39 12.77
N ASP A 22 2.54 -20.76 12.10
CA ASP A 22 2.20 -19.36 12.30
C ASP A 22 1.73 -19.07 13.73
N SER A 23 0.77 -19.86 14.22
CA SER A 23 0.25 -19.72 15.59
C SER A 23 1.34 -19.91 16.66
N SER A 24 2.26 -20.84 16.44
CA SER A 24 3.38 -21.10 17.37
C SER A 24 4.34 -19.91 17.45
N ILE A 25 4.57 -19.19 16.37
CA ILE A 25 5.51 -18.04 16.35
C ILE A 25 4.85 -16.83 16.95
N ILE A 26 3.56 -16.61 16.67
CA ILE A 26 2.80 -15.56 17.33
C ILE A 26 2.81 -15.78 18.85
N GLU A 27 2.66 -17.01 19.34
CA GLU A 27 2.75 -17.30 20.77
C GLU A 27 4.12 -16.95 21.38
N GLU A 28 5.22 -17.27 20.68
CA GLU A 28 6.58 -16.91 21.10
C GLU A 28 6.80 -15.38 21.09
N LEU A 29 6.31 -14.69 20.05
CA LEU A 29 6.38 -13.25 19.91
C LEU A 29 5.52 -12.52 20.96
N ASP A 30 4.36 -13.06 21.32
CA ASP A 30 3.51 -12.60 22.42
C ASP A 30 4.27 -12.67 23.74
N GLY A 31 4.90 -13.82 24.03
CA GLY A 31 5.72 -14.03 25.22
C GLY A 31 6.89 -13.06 25.29
N LEU A 32 7.59 -12.90 24.16
CA LEU A 32 8.68 -11.95 23.99
C LEU A 32 8.21 -10.51 24.26
N SER A 33 7.10 -10.09 23.65
CA SER A 33 6.58 -8.73 23.74
C SER A 33 6.12 -8.39 25.15
N LYS A 34 5.35 -9.30 25.77
CA LYS A 34 4.97 -9.18 27.18
C LYS A 34 6.20 -9.02 28.05
N THR A 35 7.25 -9.80 27.80
CA THR A 35 8.49 -9.71 28.56
C THR A 35 9.16 -8.36 28.31
N LEU A 36 9.44 -7.98 27.06
CA LEU A 36 10.11 -6.72 26.70
C LEU A 36 9.43 -5.50 27.31
N PHE A 37 8.10 -5.45 27.26
CA PHE A 37 7.31 -4.28 27.62
C PHE A 37 6.64 -4.35 29.00
N LYS A 38 6.89 -5.40 29.80
CA LYS A 38 6.24 -5.57 31.13
C LYS A 38 6.48 -4.40 32.09
N ASP A 39 7.67 -3.79 32.00
CA ASP A 39 8.12 -2.74 32.92
C ASP A 39 7.72 -1.33 32.42
N ILE A 40 6.99 -1.27 31.30
CA ILE A 40 6.45 -0.02 30.74
C ILE A 40 5.03 0.15 31.26
N GLU A 41 4.92 0.78 32.41
CA GLU A 41 3.63 1.05 33.05
C GLU A 41 2.97 2.32 32.48
N PHE A 42 1.64 2.35 32.53
CA PHE A 42 0.91 3.61 32.43
C PHE A 42 1.40 4.54 33.54
N LEU A 43 1.52 5.83 33.25
CA LEU A 43 1.79 6.78 34.33
C LEU A 43 0.51 6.90 35.18
N GLU A 44 0.48 6.15 36.27
CA GLU A 44 -0.62 6.11 37.22
C GLU A 44 -0.30 6.91 38.48
N GLY A 45 -1.35 7.45 39.09
CA GLY A 45 -1.27 8.13 40.38
C GLY A 45 -2.60 8.07 41.12
N HIS A 46 -2.70 8.85 42.19
CA HIS A 46 -3.90 8.99 42.98
C HIS A 46 -4.17 10.45 43.33
N VAL A 47 -5.45 10.75 43.51
CA VAL A 47 -5.90 12.00 44.12
C VAL A 47 -5.54 11.99 45.60
N VAL A 48 -4.65 12.90 46.00
CA VAL A 48 -4.17 13.05 47.39
C VAL A 48 -5.13 13.89 48.21
N ASP A 49 -5.71 14.93 47.62
CA ASP A 49 -6.65 15.84 48.28
C ASP A 49 -7.50 16.61 47.25
N VAL A 50 -8.66 17.09 47.67
CA VAL A 50 -9.55 17.93 46.85
C VAL A 50 -9.95 19.14 47.68
N LYS A 51 -9.55 20.35 47.25
CA LYS A 51 -9.88 21.61 47.92
C LYS A 51 -10.50 22.58 46.93
N GLU A 52 -11.75 22.95 47.16
CA GLU A 52 -12.52 23.78 46.23
C GLU A 52 -12.50 23.16 44.82
N ASP A 53 -11.95 23.88 43.83
CA ASP A 53 -11.80 23.41 42.44
C ASP A 53 -10.40 22.86 42.13
N GLN A 54 -9.54 22.69 43.14
CA GLN A 54 -8.18 22.20 42.99
C GLN A 54 -8.06 20.74 43.46
N ILE A 55 -7.55 19.90 42.58
CA ILE A 55 -7.36 18.47 42.80
C ILE A 55 -5.86 18.20 42.89
N TYR A 56 -5.39 17.75 44.04
CA TYR A 56 -3.99 17.45 44.29
C TYR A 56 -3.71 16.00 43.93
N ILE A 57 -2.66 15.78 43.14
CA ILE A 57 -2.29 14.44 42.66
C ILE A 57 -0.85 14.12 43.09
N ASN A 58 -0.56 12.85 43.37
CA ASN A 58 0.75 12.38 43.87
C ASN A 58 1.83 12.24 42.77
N LEU A 59 1.68 12.98 41.66
CA LEU A 59 2.61 13.00 40.54
C LEU A 59 3.17 14.41 40.38
N GLY A 60 4.47 14.55 40.14
CA GLY A 60 5.16 15.83 40.10
C GLY A 60 6.20 15.92 38.97
N ASP A 61 7.18 16.78 39.19
CA ASP A 61 8.31 16.99 38.27
C ASP A 61 9.16 15.73 38.00
N LYS A 62 9.29 14.84 38.99
CA LYS A 62 10.03 13.56 38.88
C LYS A 62 9.47 12.64 37.79
N GLU A 63 8.17 12.70 37.58
CA GLU A 63 7.45 11.96 36.54
C GLU A 63 7.39 12.73 35.21
N ASN A 64 8.07 13.89 35.12
CA ASN A 64 8.08 14.82 33.98
C ASN A 64 6.68 15.33 33.61
N LEU A 65 5.88 15.70 34.61
CA LEU A 65 4.59 16.35 34.37
C LEU A 65 4.79 17.77 33.82
N PHE A 66 3.84 18.23 33.00
CA PHE A 66 3.77 19.60 32.52
C PHE A 66 2.34 20.18 32.65
N ILE A 67 2.25 21.52 32.70
CA ILE A 67 0.96 22.22 32.77
C ILE A 67 0.18 21.98 31.46
N GLY A 68 -1.11 21.67 31.56
CA GLY A 68 -1.99 21.29 30.45
C GLY A 68 -2.08 19.78 30.23
N GLN A 69 -1.27 18.98 30.93
CA GLN A 69 -1.29 17.53 30.80
C GLN A 69 -2.57 16.94 31.39
N ARG A 70 -3.17 15.95 30.72
CA ARG A 70 -4.48 15.40 31.12
C ARG A 70 -4.42 13.98 31.65
N PHE A 71 -5.28 13.70 32.61
CA PHE A 71 -5.45 12.37 33.21
C PHE A 71 -6.92 11.98 33.20
N LYS A 72 -7.21 10.71 32.96
CA LYS A 72 -8.50 10.10 33.29
C LYS A 72 -8.54 9.82 34.79
N VAL A 73 -9.69 10.00 35.42
CA VAL A 73 -9.94 9.62 36.82
C VAL A 73 -10.78 8.37 36.83
N VAL A 74 -10.27 7.35 37.51
CA VAL A 74 -10.85 6.02 37.58
C VAL A 74 -11.15 5.69 39.04
N ARG A 75 -12.37 5.27 39.32
CA ARG A 75 -12.75 4.71 40.61
C ARG A 75 -12.73 3.20 40.53
N GLU A 76 -11.85 2.59 41.31
CA GLU A 76 -11.83 1.15 41.49
C GLU A 76 -13.04 0.69 42.31
N GLY A 77 -13.79 -0.26 41.77
CA GLY A 77 -14.97 -0.88 42.36
C GLY A 77 -14.70 -2.30 42.88
N GLU A 78 -15.72 -3.16 42.79
CA GLU A 78 -15.67 -4.51 43.34
C GLU A 78 -14.65 -5.41 42.62
N LEU A 79 -14.12 -6.40 43.34
CA LEU A 79 -13.24 -7.42 42.79
C LEU A 79 -14.02 -8.28 41.80
N LEU A 80 -13.55 -8.33 40.55
CA LEU A 80 -14.06 -9.24 39.54
C LEU A 80 -13.44 -10.62 39.79
N LYS A 81 -14.30 -11.61 40.08
CA LYS A 81 -13.88 -12.99 40.34
C LYS A 81 -14.41 -13.90 39.25
N ASP A 82 -13.56 -14.79 38.77
CA ASP A 82 -13.98 -15.87 37.90
C ASP A 82 -14.94 -16.80 38.69
N PRO A 83 -16.16 -17.07 38.19
CA PRO A 83 -17.16 -17.79 38.96
C PRO A 83 -16.81 -19.26 39.21
N ILE A 84 -15.93 -19.84 38.38
CA ILE A 84 -15.58 -21.27 38.40
C ILE A 84 -14.31 -21.50 39.23
N THR A 85 -13.25 -20.75 38.93
CA THR A 85 -11.93 -20.88 39.53
C THR A 85 -11.78 -20.07 40.82
N GLN A 86 -12.72 -19.14 41.08
CA GLN A 86 -12.66 -18.18 42.19
C GLN A 86 -11.42 -17.28 42.18
N MET A 87 -10.65 -17.28 41.09
CA MET A 87 -9.51 -16.40 40.92
C MET A 87 -9.97 -14.96 40.77
N ILE A 88 -9.25 -14.05 41.41
CA ILE A 88 -9.45 -12.61 41.23
C ILE A 88 -8.88 -12.25 39.86
N LEU A 89 -9.74 -11.88 38.92
CA LEU A 89 -9.37 -11.47 37.57
C LEU A 89 -8.98 -9.98 37.53
N GLY A 90 -9.47 -9.19 38.49
CA GLY A 90 -9.15 -7.76 38.60
C GLY A 90 -10.14 -7.02 39.49
N LYS A 91 -10.17 -5.69 39.35
CA LYS A 91 -11.19 -4.81 39.94
C LYS A 91 -12.00 -4.18 38.82
N LEU A 92 -13.30 -4.00 39.02
CA LEU A 92 -14.12 -3.24 38.09
C LEU A 92 -13.72 -1.77 38.15
N GLU A 93 -13.17 -1.24 37.07
CA GLU A 93 -12.79 0.17 36.96
C GLU A 93 -13.88 0.98 36.27
N ARG A 94 -14.20 2.16 36.80
CA ARG A 94 -15.14 3.11 36.18
C ARG A 94 -14.48 4.47 36.01
N GLU A 95 -14.48 4.98 34.79
CA GLU A 95 -14.10 6.37 34.52
C GLU A 95 -15.15 7.32 35.10
N ILE A 96 -14.71 8.27 35.93
CA ILE A 96 -15.59 9.22 36.63
C ILE A 96 -15.28 10.69 36.31
N GLY A 97 -14.20 10.95 35.56
CA GLY A 97 -13.86 12.30 35.11
C GLY A 97 -12.49 12.38 34.46
N GLU A 98 -12.08 13.60 34.17
CA GLU A 98 -10.79 13.96 33.61
C GLU A 98 -10.22 15.17 34.36
N LEU A 99 -8.90 15.16 34.53
CA LEU A 99 -8.12 16.23 35.15
C LEU A 99 -7.19 16.86 34.12
N GLU A 100 -6.97 18.16 34.24
CA GLU A 100 -5.93 18.89 33.52
C GLU A 100 -4.97 19.55 34.53
N VAL A 101 -3.68 19.25 34.43
CA VAL A 101 -2.65 19.76 35.33
C VAL A 101 -2.52 21.27 35.17
N SER A 102 -2.67 21.99 36.27
CA SER A 102 -2.58 23.46 36.31
C SER A 102 -1.29 23.97 36.93
N GLN A 103 -0.65 23.19 37.80
CA GLN A 103 0.65 23.49 38.42
C GLN A 103 1.42 22.19 38.70
N VAL A 104 2.72 22.21 38.49
CA VAL A 104 3.63 21.10 38.82
C VAL A 104 4.54 21.53 39.97
N LYS A 105 4.70 20.66 40.98
CA LYS A 105 5.60 20.86 42.14
C LYS A 105 6.49 19.62 42.30
N GLU A 106 7.46 19.72 43.20
CA GLU A 106 8.30 18.58 43.57
C GLU A 106 7.45 17.53 44.29
N GLY A 107 7.29 16.35 43.67
CA GLY A 107 6.57 15.20 44.23
C GLY A 107 5.03 15.28 44.26
N PHE A 108 4.41 16.37 43.80
CA PHE A 108 2.96 16.45 43.61
C PHE A 108 2.57 17.53 42.57
N SER A 109 1.33 17.52 42.10
CA SER A 109 0.80 18.52 41.16
C SER A 109 -0.61 18.93 41.55
N ILE A 110 -1.04 20.09 41.05
CA ILE A 110 -2.40 20.62 41.22
C ILE A 110 -3.07 20.59 39.86
N ALA A 111 -4.19 19.89 39.75
CA ALA A 111 -5.01 19.80 38.56
C ALA A 111 -6.40 20.41 38.78
N LYS A 112 -7.11 20.66 37.69
CA LYS A 112 -8.52 21.05 37.67
C LYS A 112 -9.31 19.98 36.93
N ALA A 113 -10.54 19.73 37.34
CA ALA A 113 -11.41 18.84 36.59
C ALA A 113 -11.81 19.50 35.26
N SER A 114 -11.50 18.84 34.14
CA SER A 114 -11.87 19.28 32.79
C SER A 114 -13.19 18.65 32.33
N ARG A 115 -13.52 17.47 32.86
CA ARG A 115 -14.79 16.76 32.66
C ARG A 115 -15.10 15.94 33.91
N VAL A 116 -16.34 15.92 34.36
CA VAL A 116 -16.76 15.09 35.50
C VAL A 116 -18.09 14.44 35.16
N ASP A 117 -18.26 13.18 35.53
CA ASP A 117 -19.58 12.54 35.47
C ASP A 117 -20.53 13.28 36.42
N SER A 118 -21.62 13.82 35.87
CA SER A 118 -22.65 14.56 36.62
C SER A 118 -23.19 13.84 37.88
N LYS A 119 -23.03 12.52 37.98
CA LYS A 119 -23.55 11.70 39.08
C LYS A 119 -22.52 11.34 40.15
N VAL A 120 -21.22 11.57 39.93
CA VAL A 120 -20.14 11.14 40.85
C VAL A 120 -19.09 12.23 40.98
N ARG A 121 -18.64 12.48 42.21
CA ARG A 121 -17.58 13.45 42.50
C ARG A 121 -16.23 12.76 42.61
N ILE A 122 -15.18 13.45 42.19
CA ILE A 122 -13.78 13.04 42.38
C ILE A 122 -13.43 13.22 43.86
N GLU A 123 -12.82 12.21 44.47
CA GLU A 123 -12.54 12.12 45.89
C GLU A 123 -11.09 11.68 46.13
N ARG A 124 -10.62 11.86 47.37
CA ARG A 124 -9.31 11.38 47.81
C ARG A 124 -9.22 9.85 47.64
N GLY A 125 -8.15 9.39 47.02
CA GLY A 125 -7.88 7.98 46.76
C GLY A 125 -8.29 7.51 45.36
N ASP A 126 -9.06 8.29 44.60
CA ASP A 126 -9.36 7.95 43.21
C ASP A 126 -8.07 7.82 42.40
N LYS A 127 -8.03 6.79 41.54
CA LYS A 127 -6.89 6.50 40.66
C LYS A 127 -6.91 7.49 39.51
N ILE A 128 -5.73 7.94 39.08
CA ILE A 128 -5.57 8.75 37.88
C ILE A 128 -4.65 8.03 36.90
N VAL A 129 -5.00 8.06 35.62
CA VAL A 129 -4.24 7.41 34.56
C VAL A 129 -4.01 8.43 33.46
N LEU A 130 -2.75 8.57 33.04
CA LEU A 130 -2.37 9.57 32.05
C LEU A 130 -3.10 9.36 30.72
N LYS A 131 -3.68 10.42 30.16
CA LYS A 131 -4.45 10.37 28.91
C LYS A 131 -3.57 10.56 27.66
N ASP A 132 -2.48 11.33 27.77
CA ASP A 132 -1.82 11.95 26.61
C ASP A 132 -0.29 11.80 26.57
N ARG A 133 0.32 10.73 27.09
CA ARG A 133 1.76 10.49 26.83
C ARG A 133 2.06 9.05 26.47
N LEU A 134 1.64 8.73 25.25
CA LEU A 134 2.22 7.66 24.48
C LEU A 134 3.75 7.76 24.48
N LYS A 135 4.45 6.65 24.68
CA LYS A 135 5.90 6.55 24.53
C LYS A 135 6.20 6.51 23.04
N ARG A 136 6.91 7.53 22.56
CA ARG A 136 7.27 7.59 21.16
C ARG A 136 8.29 6.51 20.82
N THR A 137 7.87 5.50 20.08
CA THR A 137 8.59 4.23 19.96
C THR A 137 9.02 4.01 18.52
N GLY A 138 10.31 3.71 18.33
CA GLY A 138 10.82 3.24 17.05
C GLY A 138 10.97 1.74 17.05
N PHE A 139 10.80 1.13 15.88
CA PHE A 139 11.10 -0.28 15.65
C PHE A 139 12.05 -0.41 14.47
N ILE A 140 13.12 -1.20 14.63
CA ILE A 140 14.07 -1.54 13.57
C ILE A 140 14.27 -3.04 13.57
N LEU A 141 14.22 -3.62 12.37
CA LEU A 141 14.54 -5.02 12.13
C LEU A 141 15.76 -5.11 11.23
N PHE A 142 16.78 -5.84 11.67
CA PHE A 142 17.87 -6.29 10.81
C PHE A 142 17.75 -7.79 10.57
N ASN A 143 17.96 -8.19 9.32
CA ASN A 143 17.99 -9.58 8.92
C ASN A 143 19.35 -9.92 8.31
N SER A 144 20.05 -10.89 8.89
CA SER A 144 21.35 -11.35 8.40
C SER A 144 21.27 -12.51 7.40
N SER A 145 20.07 -13.00 7.05
CA SER A 145 19.87 -14.19 6.18
C SER A 145 18.83 -13.93 5.09
N GLU A 146 19.26 -14.06 3.83
CA GLU A 146 18.40 -13.96 2.63
C GLU A 146 17.30 -15.05 2.56
N GLY A 147 17.34 -16.07 3.42
CA GLY A 147 16.40 -17.19 3.39
C GLY A 147 15.12 -17.02 4.23
N PHE A 148 14.93 -15.87 4.86
CA PHE A 148 13.89 -15.63 5.87
C PHE A 148 13.12 -14.33 5.68
N ASP A 149 12.95 -13.88 4.44
CA ASP A 149 12.26 -12.62 4.14
C ASP A 149 10.82 -12.61 4.69
N LEU A 150 10.07 -13.71 4.48
CA LEU A 150 8.71 -13.87 5.02
C LEU A 150 8.68 -13.88 6.56
N LEU A 151 9.71 -14.42 7.20
CA LEU A 151 9.80 -14.42 8.68
C LEU A 151 10.07 -13.01 9.18
N SER A 152 10.93 -12.29 8.48
CA SER A 152 11.26 -10.90 8.79
C SER A 152 10.04 -10.00 8.65
N GLU A 153 9.31 -10.13 7.54
CA GLU A 153 8.05 -9.43 7.31
C GLU A 153 7.02 -9.78 8.39
N ARG A 154 6.88 -11.07 8.74
CA ARG A 154 5.92 -11.48 9.78
C ARG A 154 6.25 -10.90 11.15
N ILE A 155 7.53 -10.90 11.54
CA ILE A 155 8.00 -10.31 12.80
C ILE A 155 7.79 -8.79 12.77
N GLN A 156 8.07 -8.14 11.64
CA GLN A 156 7.87 -6.71 11.47
C GLN A 156 6.40 -6.32 11.62
N ASN A 157 5.50 -7.01 10.93
CA ASN A 157 4.07 -6.76 11.01
C ASN A 157 3.55 -7.00 12.43
N TYR A 158 3.94 -8.12 13.04
CA TYR A 158 3.55 -8.41 14.42
C TYR A 158 3.96 -7.28 15.39
N PHE A 159 5.19 -6.78 15.33
CA PHE A 159 5.61 -5.72 16.27
C PHE A 159 4.98 -4.37 15.96
N ASN A 160 4.71 -4.05 14.68
CA ASN A 160 3.93 -2.87 14.34
C ASN A 160 2.52 -2.98 14.95
N ASP A 161 1.81 -4.07 14.68
CA ASP A 161 0.45 -4.31 15.20
C ASP A 161 0.40 -4.30 16.73
N TYR A 162 1.36 -4.97 17.39
CA TYR A 162 1.46 -5.03 18.84
C TYR A 162 1.67 -3.64 19.46
N LEU A 163 2.54 -2.82 18.87
CA LEU A 163 2.83 -1.48 19.38
C LEU A 163 1.71 -0.48 19.05
N ASP A 164 1.11 -0.56 17.86
CA ASP A 164 0.04 0.33 17.42
C ASP A 164 -1.29 0.07 18.15
N SER A 165 -1.56 -1.19 18.52
CA SER A 165 -2.76 -1.55 19.28
C SER A 165 -2.70 -1.24 20.78
N ASP A 166 -1.54 -0.80 21.27
CA ASP A 166 -1.30 -0.55 22.70
C ASP A 166 -1.16 0.95 22.98
N ASP A 167 -2.14 1.51 23.70
CA ASP A 167 -2.25 2.91 24.14
C ASP A 167 -1.08 3.39 25.03
N ARG A 168 -0.02 2.59 25.23
CA ARG A 168 1.24 3.04 25.83
C ARG A 168 2.21 3.60 24.80
N PHE A 169 2.03 3.38 23.50
CA PHE A 169 3.03 3.69 22.46
C PHE A 169 2.50 4.64 21.37
N GLU A 170 3.39 5.48 20.85
CA GLU A 170 3.19 6.23 19.60
C GLU A 170 4.28 5.74 18.65
N VAL A 171 3.91 4.92 17.67
CA VAL A 171 4.90 4.31 16.78
C VAL A 171 5.37 5.33 15.74
N VAL A 172 6.69 5.44 15.60
CA VAL A 172 7.28 6.24 14.54
C VAL A 172 7.35 5.40 13.27
N GLY A 173 6.63 5.83 12.24
CA GLY A 173 6.57 5.11 10.97
C GLY A 173 7.94 4.80 10.36
N SER A 174 8.07 3.57 9.86
CA SER A 174 9.29 2.97 9.27
C SER A 174 10.01 3.88 8.28
N LYS A 175 9.28 4.51 7.34
CA LYS A 175 9.85 5.43 6.32
C LYS A 175 10.65 6.60 6.92
N ARG A 176 10.32 7.05 8.13
CA ARG A 176 11.07 8.12 8.80
C ARG A 176 12.35 7.59 9.43
N ILE A 177 12.28 6.37 9.98
CA ILE A 177 13.43 5.66 10.54
C ILE A 177 14.42 5.34 9.41
N ASP A 178 13.95 4.76 8.31
CA ASP A 178 14.76 4.36 7.16
C ASP A 178 15.54 5.53 6.58
N LYS A 179 14.90 6.70 6.41
CA LYS A 179 15.58 7.92 5.94
C LYS A 179 16.72 8.35 6.87
N VAL A 180 16.54 8.19 8.18
CA VAL A 180 17.60 8.53 9.13
C VAL A 180 18.73 7.51 9.04
N LEU A 181 18.42 6.21 8.97
CA LEU A 181 19.38 5.11 8.79
C LEU A 181 20.21 5.27 7.50
N GLU A 182 19.56 5.56 6.37
CA GLU A 182 20.21 5.84 5.09
C GLU A 182 21.16 7.04 5.18
N ARG A 183 20.71 8.13 5.82
CA ARG A 183 21.51 9.36 5.97
C ARG A 183 22.76 9.13 6.82
N ILE A 184 22.69 8.26 7.83
CA ILE A 184 23.83 7.90 8.68
C ILE A 184 24.62 6.70 8.14
N GLY A 185 24.22 6.13 7.00
CA GLY A 185 24.94 5.05 6.32
C GLY A 185 24.86 3.70 7.04
N ILE A 186 23.83 3.46 7.84
CA ILE A 186 23.65 2.21 8.57
C ILE A 186 22.82 1.25 7.72
N LYS A 187 23.37 0.05 7.51
CA LYS A 187 22.72 -1.05 6.79
C LYS A 187 22.57 -2.31 7.64
N GLU A 188 23.43 -2.45 8.65
CA GLU A 188 23.49 -3.55 9.61
C GLU A 188 24.27 -3.05 10.83
N ASN A 189 24.06 -3.67 12.00
CA ASN A 189 24.80 -3.43 13.26
C ASN A 189 24.89 -1.95 13.69
N ILE A 190 24.04 -1.54 14.64
CA ILE A 190 24.05 -0.18 15.20
C ILE A 190 24.90 -0.10 16.47
N ASP A 191 25.85 0.83 16.53
CA ASP A 191 26.62 1.09 17.74
C ASP A 191 25.85 1.98 18.76
N PRO A 192 26.19 1.95 20.07
CA PRO A 192 25.47 2.74 21.08
C PRO A 192 25.43 4.26 20.84
N GLY A 193 26.43 4.82 20.16
CA GLY A 193 26.47 6.22 19.76
C GLY A 193 25.47 6.54 18.65
N GLN A 194 25.38 5.66 17.65
CA GLN A 194 24.38 5.72 16.58
C GLN A 194 22.95 5.54 17.12
N ILE A 195 22.74 4.65 18.08
CA ILE A 195 21.44 4.49 18.76
C ILE A 195 21.04 5.79 19.46
N THR A 196 21.96 6.38 20.22
CA THR A 196 21.72 7.65 20.92
C THR A 196 21.36 8.77 19.93
N PHE A 197 22.07 8.85 18.81
CA PHE A 197 21.80 9.81 17.75
C PHE A 197 20.43 9.59 17.13
N LEU A 198 20.11 8.35 16.75
CA LEU A 198 18.84 7.96 16.14
C LEU A 198 17.66 8.31 17.05
N MET A 199 17.72 7.93 18.33
CA MET A 199 16.68 8.24 19.31
C MET A 199 16.51 9.76 19.51
N GLY A 200 17.60 10.51 19.48
CA GLY A 200 17.57 11.98 19.56
C GLY A 200 16.92 12.64 18.35
N GLU A 201 17.38 12.27 17.15
CA GLU A 201 16.92 12.81 15.87
C GLU A 201 15.45 12.51 15.60
N LEU A 202 15.04 11.28 15.93
CA LEU A 202 13.67 10.84 15.79
C LEU A 202 12.81 11.21 16.98
N ASN A 203 13.36 11.83 18.03
CA ASN A 203 12.69 12.14 19.30
C ASN A 203 11.91 10.93 19.84
N LEU A 204 12.61 9.81 19.99
CA LEU A 204 12.10 8.55 20.54
C LEU A 204 12.27 8.53 22.06
N ASP A 205 11.25 8.04 22.76
CA ASP A 205 11.35 7.60 24.16
C ASP A 205 11.90 6.18 24.24
N LEU A 206 11.52 5.33 23.28
CA LEU A 206 11.88 3.91 23.20
C LEU A 206 12.33 3.54 21.78
N LEU A 207 13.26 2.60 21.68
CA LEU A 207 13.65 1.98 20.42
C LEU A 207 13.75 0.47 20.63
N LEU A 208 12.93 -0.29 19.92
CA LEU A 208 13.06 -1.73 19.79
C LEU A 208 13.93 -2.03 18.58
N LEU A 209 15.07 -2.68 18.81
CA LEU A 209 15.94 -3.21 17.77
C LEU A 209 15.83 -4.73 17.79
N VAL A 210 15.56 -5.34 16.65
CA VAL A 210 15.45 -6.78 16.50
C VAL A 210 16.44 -7.24 15.43
N ASP A 211 17.27 -8.22 15.78
CA ASP A 211 18.21 -8.87 14.89
C ASP A 211 17.77 -10.33 14.70
N ILE A 212 17.59 -10.74 13.44
CA ILE A 212 17.35 -12.13 13.08
C ILE A 212 18.66 -12.74 12.62
N SER A 213 19.07 -13.85 13.25
CA SER A 213 20.27 -14.59 12.87
C SER A 213 20.02 -16.09 12.74
N GLU A 214 20.77 -16.71 11.85
CA GLU A 214 20.62 -18.12 11.52
C GLU A 214 21.70 -18.98 12.23
N GLY A 215 21.28 -19.86 13.14
CA GLY A 215 22.12 -20.89 13.75
C GLY A 215 22.15 -22.20 12.95
N LYS A 216 22.79 -23.26 13.46
CA LYS A 216 22.81 -24.56 12.75
C LYS A 216 21.41 -25.20 12.67
N ASN A 217 20.73 -25.30 13.82
CA ASN A 217 19.44 -25.97 13.96
C ASN A 217 18.31 -25.03 14.40
N SER A 218 18.60 -23.73 14.55
CA SER A 218 17.67 -22.76 15.10
C SER A 218 17.82 -21.41 14.40
N ILE A 219 16.77 -20.61 14.44
CA ILE A 219 16.78 -19.18 14.14
C ILE A 219 16.71 -18.45 15.47
N PHE A 220 17.52 -17.41 15.63
CA PHE A 220 17.52 -16.58 16.82
C PHE A 220 16.93 -15.22 16.46
N VAL A 221 15.92 -14.80 17.23
CA VAL A 221 15.37 -13.44 17.17
C VAL A 221 15.86 -12.75 18.43
N TYR A 222 16.90 -11.94 18.28
CA TYR A 222 17.50 -11.17 19.35
C TYR A 222 16.87 -9.79 19.41
N SER A 223 16.25 -9.45 20.52
CA SER A 223 15.51 -8.21 20.69
C SER A 223 16.12 -7.37 21.79
N GLN A 224 16.37 -6.10 21.50
CA GLN A 224 16.96 -5.13 22.39
C GLN A 224 16.06 -3.91 22.51
N LEU A 225 15.61 -3.60 23.72
CA LEU A 225 14.76 -2.44 23.99
C LEU A 225 15.59 -1.34 24.66
N TYR A 226 15.76 -0.23 23.96
CA TYR A 226 16.45 0.97 24.44
C TYR A 226 15.46 1.99 24.97
N SER A 227 15.87 2.74 25.98
CA SER A 227 15.16 3.97 26.39
C SER A 227 16.07 5.18 26.27
N ARG A 228 15.48 6.34 26.04
CA ARG A 228 16.21 7.60 25.89
C ARG A 228 17.15 7.93 27.05
N LYS A 229 16.89 7.40 28.25
CA LYS A 229 17.70 7.67 29.46
C LYS A 229 18.97 6.83 29.54
N ASN A 230 19.06 5.73 28.80
CA ASN A 230 20.15 4.77 28.88
C ASN A 230 20.85 4.58 27.54
N LYS A 231 22.18 4.50 27.57
CA LYS A 231 23.00 4.21 26.38
C LYS A 231 23.07 2.72 26.04
N ASN A 232 22.78 1.87 27.03
CA ASN A 232 22.68 0.43 26.88
C ASN A 232 21.20 0.04 26.82
N PRO A 233 20.86 -1.12 26.21
CA PRO A 233 19.48 -1.57 26.22
C PRO A 233 19.00 -1.74 27.66
N ASN A 234 17.78 -1.29 27.91
CA ASN A 234 17.09 -1.51 29.17
C ASN A 234 16.75 -3.00 29.36
N LYS A 235 16.56 -3.70 28.24
CA LYS A 235 16.17 -5.09 28.21
C LYS A 235 16.66 -5.77 26.94
N GLU A 236 17.03 -7.02 27.09
CA GLU A 236 17.47 -7.87 26.01
C GLU A 236 16.79 -9.23 26.17
N GLU A 237 16.24 -9.75 25.10
CA GLU A 237 15.57 -11.05 25.08
C GLU A 237 15.96 -11.80 23.80
N ILE A 238 16.05 -13.12 23.90
CA ILE A 238 16.33 -13.98 22.76
C ILE A 238 15.28 -15.07 22.74
N ILE A 239 14.51 -15.16 21.67
CA ILE A 239 13.72 -16.36 21.39
C ILE A 239 14.45 -17.23 20.38
N THR A 240 14.34 -18.55 20.57
CA THR A 240 15.00 -19.55 19.73
C THR A 240 13.94 -20.36 19.00
N LEU A 241 13.81 -20.13 17.71
CA LEU A 241 12.87 -20.86 16.87
C LEU A 241 13.56 -22.11 16.29
N PRO A 242 13.02 -23.32 16.47
CA PRO A 242 13.63 -24.53 15.91
C PRO A 242 13.49 -24.53 14.39
N LYS A 243 14.57 -24.82 13.66
CA LYS A 243 14.52 -25.08 12.21
C LYS A 243 13.97 -26.48 11.93
N ASP A 244 12.77 -26.77 12.42
CA ASP A 244 12.09 -27.98 12.02
C ASP A 244 11.56 -27.86 10.58
N ASP A 245 11.21 -29.00 9.98
CA ASP A 245 10.71 -29.04 8.61
C ASP A 245 9.45 -28.19 8.42
N LYS A 246 8.68 -27.92 9.48
CA LYS A 246 7.45 -27.11 9.41
C LYS A 246 7.76 -25.61 9.32
N LEU A 247 8.66 -25.12 10.18
CA LEU A 247 9.13 -23.74 10.14
C LEU A 247 9.89 -23.47 8.83
N LEU A 248 10.74 -24.40 8.42
CA LEU A 248 11.48 -24.28 7.16
C LEU A 248 10.54 -24.37 5.95
N GLN A 249 9.52 -25.23 5.94
CA GLN A 249 8.50 -25.19 4.89
C GLN A 249 7.71 -23.89 4.88
N TYR A 250 7.35 -23.34 6.04
CA TYR A 250 6.62 -22.07 6.08
C TYR A 250 7.48 -20.90 5.56
N TYR A 251 8.73 -20.76 6.04
CA TYR A 251 9.53 -19.54 5.81
C TYR A 251 10.67 -19.69 4.79
N LYS A 252 11.16 -20.91 4.52
CA LYS A 252 12.15 -21.17 3.45
C LYS A 252 11.52 -21.71 2.17
N SER A 253 10.28 -22.19 2.19
CA SER A 253 9.64 -22.50 0.92
C SER A 253 9.38 -21.18 0.22
N LYS A 254 10.10 -20.97 -0.88
CA LYS A 254 9.48 -20.35 -2.04
C LYS A 254 8.34 -21.26 -2.50
N GLU A 255 7.25 -21.32 -1.76
CA GLU A 255 5.98 -21.06 -2.42
C GLU A 255 5.72 -19.58 -2.14
N ARG A 256 6.38 -18.73 -2.94
CA ARG A 256 5.58 -17.70 -3.59
C ARG A 256 4.35 -18.47 -4.05
N ILE A 257 3.20 -18.25 -3.45
CA ILE A 257 2.00 -18.32 -4.26
C ILE A 257 2.34 -17.30 -5.33
N GLU A 258 2.85 -17.79 -6.47
CA GLU A 258 3.10 -16.95 -7.61
C GLU A 258 1.72 -16.41 -7.90
N GLU A 259 1.44 -15.19 -7.42
CA GLU A 259 0.14 -14.58 -7.66
C GLU A 259 -0.13 -14.48 -9.16
N PHE A 260 0.97 -14.50 -9.92
CA PHE A 260 1.00 -14.56 -11.36
C PHE A 260 1.92 -15.67 -11.86
N SER A 261 1.43 -16.49 -12.78
CA SER A 261 2.25 -17.38 -13.60
C SER A 261 2.55 -16.73 -14.94
N LEU A 262 3.81 -16.78 -15.36
CA LEU A 262 4.21 -16.32 -16.69
C LEU A 262 3.62 -17.24 -17.76
N LEU A 263 2.72 -16.72 -18.58
CA LEU A 263 2.18 -17.42 -19.74
C LEU A 263 3.13 -17.31 -20.93
N TYR A 264 3.63 -16.10 -21.18
CA TYR A 264 4.44 -15.83 -22.35
C TYR A 264 5.47 -14.73 -22.12
N LYS A 265 6.62 -14.88 -22.76
CA LYS A 265 7.67 -13.87 -22.84
C LYS A 265 8.12 -13.79 -24.29
N SER A 266 7.96 -12.63 -24.91
CA SER A 266 8.38 -12.45 -26.28
C SER A 266 9.91 -12.48 -26.42
N ASP A 267 10.37 -12.81 -27.62
CA ASP A 267 11.69 -12.40 -28.08
C ASP A 267 11.80 -10.86 -28.09
N LEU A 268 13.03 -10.35 -28.20
CA LEU A 268 13.26 -8.92 -28.34
C LEU A 268 12.69 -8.45 -29.67
N LEU A 269 11.67 -7.60 -29.60
CA LEU A 269 11.06 -6.98 -30.75
C LEU A 269 11.92 -5.82 -31.21
N GLU A 270 12.27 -5.76 -32.49
CA GLU A 270 13.07 -4.68 -33.10
C GLU A 270 12.27 -3.37 -33.29
N ILE A 271 11.53 -2.99 -32.24
CA ILE A 271 10.72 -1.78 -32.16
C ILE A 271 10.92 -1.12 -30.80
N ILE A 272 10.79 0.20 -30.76
CA ILE A 272 10.74 0.96 -29.51
C ILE A 272 9.30 1.41 -29.33
N SER A 273 8.60 0.75 -28.41
CA SER A 273 7.25 1.14 -28.01
C SER A 273 7.29 1.88 -26.67
N GLN A 274 6.39 2.85 -26.51
CA GLN A 274 6.18 3.55 -25.24
C GLN A 274 4.83 3.21 -24.59
N SER A 275 3.92 2.55 -25.32
CA SER A 275 2.60 2.21 -24.81
C SER A 275 2.09 0.89 -25.38
N ILE A 276 1.28 0.20 -24.58
CA ILE A 276 0.59 -1.03 -24.92
C ILE A 276 -0.91 -0.85 -24.65
N ALA A 277 -1.75 -1.31 -25.57
CA ALA A 277 -3.19 -1.41 -25.37
C ALA A 277 -3.69 -2.75 -25.91
N VAL A 278 -4.87 -3.17 -25.48
CA VAL A 278 -5.48 -4.44 -25.89
C VAL A 278 -6.96 -4.27 -26.16
N GLY A 279 -7.47 -5.07 -27.10
CA GLY A 279 -8.91 -5.18 -27.38
C GLY A 279 -9.19 -5.68 -28.79
N ASN A 280 -10.42 -6.16 -29.02
CA ASN A 280 -10.90 -6.62 -30.32
C ASN A 280 -11.18 -5.43 -31.25
N ILE A 281 -10.19 -5.06 -32.07
CA ILE A 281 -10.24 -3.88 -32.94
C ILE A 281 -10.57 -4.21 -34.40
N ASP A 282 -10.69 -5.49 -34.77
CA ASP A 282 -10.90 -5.90 -36.16
C ASP A 282 -12.15 -6.78 -36.43
N ASP A 283 -13.02 -6.94 -35.42
CA ASP A 283 -14.29 -7.68 -35.48
C ASP A 283 -14.12 -9.19 -35.75
N ASP A 284 -12.96 -9.77 -35.43
CA ASP A 284 -12.74 -11.22 -35.49
C ASP A 284 -13.02 -11.95 -34.16
N LYS A 285 -13.24 -11.19 -33.08
CA LYS A 285 -13.49 -11.60 -31.68
C LYS A 285 -12.25 -12.01 -30.90
N ASP A 286 -11.11 -12.14 -31.55
CA ASP A 286 -9.85 -12.28 -30.86
C ASP A 286 -9.44 -10.90 -30.30
N VAL A 287 -8.57 -10.91 -29.30
CA VAL A 287 -8.07 -9.69 -28.67
C VAL A 287 -6.71 -9.37 -29.24
N GLU A 288 -6.58 -8.19 -29.84
CA GLU A 288 -5.31 -7.71 -30.34
C GLU A 288 -4.48 -7.06 -29.22
N ILE A 289 -3.16 -7.15 -29.34
CA ILE A 289 -2.18 -6.38 -28.58
C ILE A 289 -1.58 -5.31 -29.49
N ILE A 290 -1.75 -4.05 -29.12
CA ILE A 290 -1.34 -2.88 -29.91
C ILE A 290 -0.17 -2.20 -29.22
N LEU A 291 0.92 -1.96 -29.97
CA LEU A 291 2.08 -1.21 -29.51
C LEU A 291 2.20 0.12 -30.26
N ASN A 292 2.41 1.19 -29.50
CA ASN A 292 2.60 2.54 -30.05
C ASN A 292 4.08 2.82 -30.33
N THR A 293 4.46 2.83 -31.61
CA THR A 293 5.78 3.35 -32.05
C THR A 293 5.65 4.81 -32.45
N LYS A 294 6.77 5.49 -32.71
CA LYS A 294 6.75 6.89 -33.14
C LYS A 294 6.00 7.13 -34.47
N ASP A 295 5.99 6.13 -35.34
CA ASP A 295 5.62 6.22 -36.75
C ASP A 295 4.61 5.16 -37.21
N SER A 296 4.14 4.30 -36.31
CA SER A 296 3.15 3.28 -36.63
C SER A 296 2.51 2.71 -35.37
N LEU A 297 1.34 2.07 -35.52
CA LEU A 297 0.76 1.22 -34.47
C LEU A 297 0.90 -0.24 -34.89
N LYS A 298 1.73 -0.99 -34.17
CA LYS A 298 2.01 -2.40 -34.41
C LYS A 298 0.95 -3.24 -33.71
N VAL A 299 0.32 -4.14 -34.45
CA VAL A 299 -0.77 -4.99 -33.93
C VAL A 299 -0.31 -6.43 -33.93
N PHE A 300 -0.58 -7.13 -32.84
CA PHE A 300 -0.25 -8.53 -32.65
C PHE A 300 -1.46 -9.31 -32.15
N ASN A 301 -1.54 -10.58 -32.50
CA ASN A 301 -2.50 -11.52 -31.96
C ASN A 301 -1.78 -12.48 -31.01
N TYR A 302 -2.39 -12.78 -29.86
CA TYR A 302 -1.91 -13.84 -28.99
C TYR A 302 -2.71 -15.12 -29.26
N LYS A 303 -2.10 -16.08 -29.95
CA LYS A 303 -2.76 -17.34 -30.37
C LYS A 303 -1.81 -18.50 -30.16
N ASP A 304 -2.35 -19.63 -29.67
CA ASP A 304 -1.59 -20.85 -29.41
C ASP A 304 -0.33 -20.61 -28.54
N GLU A 305 -0.46 -19.76 -27.52
CA GLU A 305 0.63 -19.34 -26.63
C GLU A 305 1.78 -18.57 -27.31
N GLU A 306 1.57 -18.07 -28.53
CA GLU A 306 2.55 -17.28 -29.28
C GLU A 306 2.00 -15.91 -29.70
N LEU A 307 2.91 -14.95 -29.87
CA LEU A 307 2.59 -13.62 -30.38
C LEU A 307 2.84 -13.58 -31.89
N VAL A 308 1.79 -13.31 -32.68
CA VAL A 308 1.82 -13.27 -34.14
C VAL A 308 1.52 -11.85 -34.63
N GLU A 309 2.42 -11.25 -35.43
CA GLU A 309 2.18 -9.92 -36.01
C GLU A 309 0.98 -9.94 -36.97
N SER A 310 0.11 -8.95 -36.83
CA SER A 310 -1.11 -8.75 -37.62
C SER A 310 -1.00 -7.46 -38.45
N ASN A 311 -2.13 -6.87 -38.83
CA ASN A 311 -2.20 -5.67 -39.68
C ASN A 311 -1.63 -4.43 -38.97
N LEU A 312 -0.76 -3.71 -39.66
CA LEU A 312 -0.19 -2.43 -39.20
C LEU A 312 -1.17 -1.26 -39.40
N VAL A 313 -1.15 -0.29 -38.49
CA VAL A 313 -1.67 1.06 -38.74
C VAL A 313 -0.51 1.98 -39.12
N ASP A 314 -0.35 2.25 -40.42
CA ASP A 314 0.75 3.06 -40.99
C ASP A 314 0.36 4.52 -41.32
N THR A 315 -0.91 4.87 -41.14
CA THR A 315 -1.44 6.23 -41.31
C THR A 315 -1.25 7.11 -40.06
N TYR A 316 -0.28 6.75 -39.23
CA TYR A 316 -0.07 7.28 -37.89
C TYR A 316 1.34 7.88 -37.77
N GLN A 317 1.47 9.07 -37.18
CA GLN A 317 2.78 9.66 -36.93
C GLN A 317 2.73 10.64 -35.76
N LEU A 318 3.50 10.34 -34.72
CA LEU A 318 3.62 11.21 -33.56
C LEU A 318 4.56 12.39 -33.82
N THR A 319 4.14 13.58 -33.39
CA THR A 319 5.04 14.72 -33.18
C THR A 319 5.83 14.57 -31.89
N GLU A 320 6.83 15.43 -31.67
CA GLU A 320 7.59 15.43 -30.40
C GLU A 320 6.76 15.83 -29.17
N TYR A 321 5.55 16.38 -29.36
CA TYR A 321 4.65 16.84 -28.30
C TYR A 321 3.42 15.95 -28.11
N ASP A 322 3.26 14.96 -28.97
CA ASP A 322 2.12 14.04 -28.91
C ASP A 322 2.39 12.99 -27.81
N ASP A 323 1.32 12.59 -27.13
CA ASP A 323 1.35 11.55 -26.11
C ASP A 323 1.29 10.16 -26.76
N TYR A 324 2.06 9.22 -26.22
CA TYR A 324 2.08 7.84 -26.71
C TYR A 324 0.91 7.00 -26.17
N GLU A 325 0.04 7.58 -25.34
CA GLU A 325 -1.11 6.85 -24.78
C GLU A 325 -2.06 6.34 -25.87
N LEU A 326 -2.31 5.03 -25.82
CA LEU A 326 -3.36 4.36 -26.59
C LEU A 326 -4.54 4.05 -25.68
N LEU A 327 -5.76 4.20 -26.18
CA LEU A 327 -6.95 3.62 -25.57
C LEU A 327 -7.63 2.71 -26.58
N VAL A 328 -8.13 1.58 -26.10
CA VAL A 328 -8.94 0.66 -26.89
C VAL A 328 -10.19 0.33 -26.10
N GLY A 329 -11.34 0.35 -26.77
CA GLY A 329 -12.62 -0.06 -26.20
C GLY A 329 -13.77 0.31 -27.11
N ASP A 330 -14.89 -0.40 -26.98
CA ASP A 330 -16.13 -0.12 -27.73
C ASP A 330 -16.88 1.04 -27.04
N ASN A 331 -16.57 2.27 -27.43
CA ASN A 331 -17.14 3.45 -26.80
C ASN A 331 -18.40 3.97 -27.52
N ASP A 332 -18.61 3.60 -28.79
CA ASP A 332 -19.86 3.92 -29.51
C ASP A 332 -20.94 2.82 -29.48
N GLN A 333 -20.64 1.70 -28.79
CA GLN A 333 -21.53 0.56 -28.56
C GLN A 333 -21.97 -0.15 -29.85
N ASP A 334 -21.11 -0.17 -30.87
CA ASP A 334 -21.36 -0.91 -32.11
C ASP A 334 -20.93 -2.38 -32.07
N GLY A 335 -20.27 -2.81 -31.00
CA GLY A 335 -19.80 -4.16 -30.76
C GLY A 335 -18.35 -4.41 -31.19
N VAL A 336 -17.66 -3.42 -31.76
CA VAL A 336 -16.25 -3.49 -32.16
C VAL A 336 -15.46 -2.43 -31.37
N ALA A 337 -14.35 -2.82 -30.76
CA ALA A 337 -13.54 -1.85 -30.02
C ALA A 337 -12.85 -0.89 -30.97
N GLU A 338 -12.67 0.36 -30.52
CA GLU A 338 -12.02 1.37 -31.34
C GLU A 338 -10.72 1.82 -30.70
N LEU A 339 -9.75 2.11 -31.56
CA LEU A 339 -8.43 2.53 -31.12
C LEU A 339 -8.35 4.06 -31.16
N PHE A 340 -8.04 4.66 -30.02
CA PHE A 340 -7.82 6.09 -29.87
C PHE A 340 -6.34 6.39 -29.64
N ALA A 341 -5.81 7.35 -30.37
CA ALA A 341 -4.45 7.83 -30.21
C ALA A 341 -4.35 9.32 -30.58
N GLU A 342 -3.32 9.99 -30.07
CA GLU A 342 -2.95 11.31 -30.56
C GLU A 342 -2.17 11.18 -31.87
N ASN A 343 -2.46 12.03 -32.86
CA ASN A 343 -1.73 12.07 -34.12
C ASN A 343 -1.79 13.51 -34.67
N PHE A 344 -0.63 14.14 -34.85
CA PHE A 344 -0.50 15.56 -35.23
C PHE A 344 -1.29 16.54 -34.33
N ASN A 345 -1.27 16.35 -33.01
CA ASN A 345 -2.05 17.12 -32.02
C ASN A 345 -3.58 16.99 -32.13
N TYR A 346 -4.11 16.03 -32.89
CA TYR A 346 -5.53 15.70 -32.91
C TYR A 346 -5.76 14.36 -32.22
N LEU A 347 -6.92 14.24 -31.60
CA LEU A 347 -7.45 12.93 -31.23
C LEU A 347 -7.96 12.23 -32.49
N PHE A 348 -7.44 11.03 -32.72
CA PHE A 348 -7.90 10.15 -33.79
C PHE A 348 -8.62 8.94 -33.23
N LYS A 349 -9.67 8.51 -33.93
CA LYS A 349 -10.30 7.19 -33.81
C LYS A 349 -9.91 6.38 -35.05
N PHE A 350 -9.34 5.21 -34.84
CA PHE A 350 -8.98 4.27 -35.89
C PHE A 350 -9.99 3.12 -35.86
N ASN A 351 -10.69 2.95 -36.98
CA ASN A 351 -11.68 1.89 -37.14
C ASN A 351 -11.18 0.89 -38.17
N TRP A 352 -11.33 -0.39 -37.87
CA TRP A 352 -11.12 -1.41 -38.86
C TRP A 352 -12.13 -1.29 -40.01
N THR A 353 -11.62 -1.46 -41.21
CA THR A 353 -12.43 -1.80 -42.37
C THR A 353 -11.88 -3.11 -42.90
N LYS A 354 -12.70 -3.96 -43.52
CA LYS A 354 -12.26 -5.25 -44.12
C LYS A 354 -11.08 -5.16 -45.11
N LYS A 355 -10.55 -3.96 -45.37
CA LYS A 355 -9.41 -3.63 -46.23
C LYS A 355 -8.24 -2.95 -45.48
N GLY A 356 -8.31 -2.81 -44.16
CA GLY A 356 -7.35 -2.04 -43.34
C GLY A 356 -8.02 -0.98 -42.46
N TYR A 357 -7.22 -0.33 -41.62
CA TYR A 357 -7.70 0.70 -40.70
C TYR A 357 -7.98 2.04 -41.40
N LYS A 358 -9.05 2.72 -40.99
CA LYS A 358 -9.35 4.11 -41.35
C LYS A 358 -9.25 5.01 -40.13
N ALA A 359 -8.46 6.05 -40.28
CA ALA A 359 -8.26 7.08 -39.27
C ALA A 359 -9.28 8.22 -39.44
N LYS A 360 -9.93 8.65 -38.35
CA LYS A 360 -10.82 9.82 -38.31
C LYS A 360 -10.34 10.76 -37.20
N ALA A 361 -9.99 11.99 -37.58
CA ALA A 361 -9.69 13.05 -36.62
C ALA A 361 -10.98 13.71 -36.11
N PHE A 362 -10.98 14.13 -34.85
CA PHE A 362 -12.06 14.93 -34.26
C PHE A 362 -11.63 16.39 -34.11
N GLU A 363 -12.10 17.26 -35.01
CA GLU A 363 -11.74 18.69 -35.01
C GLU A 363 -12.13 19.41 -33.70
N ASN A 364 -13.27 19.04 -33.12
CA ASN A 364 -13.78 19.59 -31.86
C ASN A 364 -12.97 19.13 -30.62
N LEU A 365 -12.06 18.18 -30.81
CA LEU A 365 -11.12 17.65 -29.82
C LEU A 365 -9.66 17.94 -30.22
N TYR A 366 -9.41 18.99 -31.00
CA TYR A 366 -8.05 19.47 -31.25
C TYR A 366 -7.29 19.76 -29.94
N ARG A 367 -6.06 19.25 -29.80
CA ARG A 367 -5.23 19.30 -28.58
C ARG A 367 -5.92 18.72 -27.33
N ASN A 368 -6.77 17.72 -27.52
CA ASN A 368 -7.30 16.90 -26.43
C ASN A 368 -6.64 15.53 -26.54
N ARG A 369 -5.99 15.11 -25.46
CA ARG A 369 -5.27 13.84 -25.40
C ARG A 369 -6.17 12.77 -24.80
N PRO A 370 -6.22 11.55 -25.35
CA PRO A 370 -6.96 10.45 -24.73
C PRO A 370 -6.36 10.12 -23.36
N LYS A 371 -7.20 9.82 -22.36
CA LYS A 371 -6.79 9.53 -20.97
C LYS A 371 -7.46 8.35 -20.29
N GLY A 372 -8.59 7.89 -20.80
CA GLY A 372 -9.30 6.74 -20.27
C GLY A 372 -10.64 6.53 -20.96
N LEU A 373 -11.11 5.29 -20.92
CA LEU A 373 -12.47 4.91 -21.27
C LEU A 373 -13.13 4.39 -20.00
N VAL A 374 -14.33 4.87 -19.69
CA VAL A 374 -15.03 4.47 -18.46
C VAL A 374 -16.54 4.48 -18.64
N LYS A 375 -17.20 3.50 -18.02
CA LYS A 375 -18.66 3.50 -17.89
C LYS A 375 -19.07 4.13 -16.57
N LEU A 376 -19.79 5.24 -16.60
CA LEU A 376 -20.32 5.95 -15.41
C LEU A 376 -21.82 6.13 -15.55
N LYS A 377 -22.60 5.72 -14.54
CA LYS A 377 -24.07 5.85 -14.51
C LYS A 377 -24.74 5.40 -15.82
N GLU A 378 -24.34 4.21 -16.31
CA GLU A 378 -24.79 3.59 -17.56
C GLU A 378 -24.43 4.33 -18.86
N LYS A 379 -23.46 5.23 -18.83
CA LYS A 379 -22.95 5.90 -20.03
C LYS A 379 -21.45 5.64 -20.21
N ASP A 380 -21.04 5.37 -21.44
CA ASP A 380 -19.63 5.18 -21.78
C ASP A 380 -18.99 6.51 -22.17
N TYR A 381 -17.94 6.88 -21.44
CA TYR A 381 -17.24 8.15 -21.58
C TYR A 381 -15.83 7.93 -22.13
N LEU A 382 -15.50 8.73 -23.14
CA LEU A 382 -14.12 8.99 -23.53
C LEU A 382 -13.59 10.18 -22.74
N ILE A 383 -12.63 9.91 -21.86
CA ILE A 383 -11.95 10.93 -21.08
C ILE A 383 -10.80 11.50 -21.90
N THR A 384 -10.77 12.82 -22.03
CA THR A 384 -9.66 13.51 -22.67
C THR A 384 -9.13 14.65 -21.81
N ARG A 385 -7.84 14.94 -21.89
CA ARG A 385 -7.24 16.12 -21.26
C ARG A 385 -6.95 17.20 -22.29
N ASP A 386 -7.50 18.39 -22.08
CA ASP A 386 -7.26 19.52 -22.97
C ASP A 386 -5.99 20.32 -22.62
N TYR A 387 -5.62 21.27 -23.49
CA TYR A 387 -4.47 22.16 -23.30
C TYR A 387 -4.60 23.14 -22.13
N ARG A 388 -5.79 23.25 -21.51
CA ARG A 388 -6.05 24.07 -20.32
C ARG A 388 -5.96 23.24 -19.03
N ASN A 389 -5.63 21.95 -19.14
CA ASN A 389 -5.58 21.00 -18.03
C ASN A 389 -6.96 20.72 -17.44
N GLN A 390 -7.98 20.61 -18.30
CA GLN A 390 -9.29 20.08 -17.92
C GLN A 390 -9.42 18.65 -18.39
N LEU A 391 -9.89 17.75 -17.53
CA LEU A 391 -10.42 16.47 -17.95
C LEU A 391 -11.83 16.70 -18.49
N ARG A 392 -12.08 16.25 -19.71
CA ARG A 392 -13.38 16.34 -20.39
C ARG A 392 -13.93 14.93 -20.52
N PHE A 393 -15.15 14.74 -20.06
CA PHE A 393 -15.88 13.48 -20.18
C PHE A 393 -16.79 13.60 -21.38
N ASN A 394 -16.48 12.85 -22.45
CA ASN A 394 -17.14 13.00 -23.73
C ASN A 394 -18.02 11.78 -24.03
N LEU A 395 -19.24 12.04 -24.50
CA LEU A 395 -20.19 11.04 -24.96
C LEU A 395 -20.21 11.00 -26.48
N TRP A 396 -20.40 9.81 -27.03
CA TRP A 396 -20.66 9.65 -28.45
C TRP A 396 -22.09 10.10 -28.79
N GLU A 397 -22.22 11.03 -29.73
CA GLU A 397 -23.50 11.55 -30.22
C GLU A 397 -23.43 11.80 -31.73
N GLU A 398 -24.28 11.12 -32.50
CA GLU A 398 -24.51 11.40 -33.93
C GLU A 398 -23.21 11.46 -34.78
N GLY A 399 -22.26 10.57 -34.51
CA GLY A 399 -21.01 10.49 -35.28
C GLY A 399 -19.87 11.37 -34.78
N SER A 400 -20.00 12.01 -33.63
CA SER A 400 -18.92 12.78 -32.98
C SER A 400 -19.00 12.72 -31.46
N TYR A 401 -17.94 13.14 -30.78
CA TYR A 401 -17.90 13.23 -29.32
C TYR A 401 -18.35 14.60 -28.83
N LYS A 402 -19.29 14.65 -27.88
CA LYS A 402 -19.67 15.89 -27.19
C LYS A 402 -19.31 15.80 -25.71
N THR A 403 -18.74 16.88 -25.17
CA THR A 403 -18.40 16.94 -23.74
C THR A 403 -19.65 17.10 -22.92
N ASP A 404 -19.90 16.16 -22.01
CA ASP A 404 -21.00 16.20 -21.05
C ASP A 404 -20.61 17.11 -19.87
N PHE A 405 -19.48 16.81 -19.22
CA PHE A 405 -18.93 17.61 -18.12
C PHE A 405 -17.41 17.66 -18.12
N LYS A 406 -16.85 18.49 -17.24
CA LYS A 406 -15.42 18.72 -17.11
C LYS A 406 -14.98 18.76 -15.65
N LEU A 407 -13.76 18.33 -15.40
CA LEU A 407 -13.07 18.48 -14.12
C LEU A 407 -11.79 19.28 -14.32
N ASP A 408 -11.60 20.30 -13.49
CA ASP A 408 -10.37 21.07 -13.46
C ASP A 408 -9.30 20.31 -12.67
N ILE A 409 -8.14 20.12 -13.27
CA ILE A 409 -6.99 19.50 -12.60
C ILE A 409 -5.78 20.44 -12.65
N LYS A 410 -4.80 20.19 -11.79
CA LYS A 410 -3.58 21.02 -11.80
C LYS A 410 -2.81 20.79 -13.10
N ALA A 411 -2.02 21.81 -13.49
CA ALA A 411 -1.30 21.77 -14.76
C ALA A 411 -0.32 20.60 -14.90
N ASN A 412 0.16 20.07 -13.78
CA ASN A 412 1.06 18.92 -13.71
C ASN A 412 0.32 17.62 -13.34
N GLU A 413 -1.01 17.56 -13.43
CA GLU A 413 -1.80 16.38 -13.10
C GLU A 413 -2.53 15.83 -14.34
N GLY A 414 -2.97 14.57 -14.24
CA GLY A 414 -3.83 13.89 -15.21
C GLY A 414 -3.15 13.51 -16.52
N TYR A 415 -1.86 13.18 -16.50
CA TYR A 415 -1.18 12.65 -17.69
C TYR A 415 -1.63 11.22 -18.03
N ARG A 416 -1.99 10.47 -16.99
CA ARG A 416 -2.66 9.17 -16.99
C ARG A 416 -3.77 9.24 -15.95
N VAL A 417 -4.90 8.61 -16.26
CA VAL A 417 -6.09 8.57 -15.41
C VAL A 417 -6.59 7.14 -15.38
N ALA A 418 -6.91 6.63 -14.19
CA ALA A 418 -7.67 5.41 -14.02
C ALA A 418 -8.89 5.73 -13.16
N ILE A 419 -10.03 5.13 -13.51
CA ILE A 419 -11.30 5.37 -12.81
C ILE A 419 -11.91 4.02 -12.47
N GLY A 420 -12.36 3.88 -11.24
CA GLY A 420 -13.01 2.68 -10.74
C GLY A 420 -13.38 2.85 -9.28
N ASN A 421 -14.21 1.94 -8.79
CA ASN A 421 -14.41 1.77 -7.36
C ASN A 421 -13.18 1.06 -6.79
N ILE A 422 -12.35 1.78 -6.07
CA ILE A 422 -11.02 1.31 -5.65
C ILE A 422 -10.89 1.06 -4.14
N ASP A 423 -11.82 1.56 -3.33
CA ASP A 423 -11.83 1.38 -1.86
C ASP A 423 -13.02 0.54 -1.34
N ASP A 424 -13.82 -0.03 -2.26
CA ASP A 424 -14.99 -0.87 -1.97
C ASP A 424 -16.19 -0.16 -1.31
N ASP A 425 -16.28 1.16 -1.40
CA ASP A 425 -17.38 1.92 -0.79
C ASP A 425 -18.65 2.03 -1.67
N LYS A 426 -18.55 1.64 -2.96
CA LYS A 426 -19.57 1.69 -4.04
C LYS A 426 -19.64 3.00 -4.81
N GLU A 427 -18.88 3.99 -4.40
CA GLU A 427 -18.60 5.16 -5.21
C GLU A 427 -17.47 4.84 -6.20
N VAL A 428 -17.18 5.81 -7.05
CA VAL A 428 -16.16 5.70 -8.09
C VAL A 428 -15.18 6.82 -7.90
N GLU A 429 -13.92 6.46 -7.82
CA GLU A 429 -12.83 7.40 -7.62
C GLU A 429 -11.98 7.49 -8.89
N MET A 430 -11.19 8.54 -8.94
CA MET A 430 -10.28 8.83 -10.04
C MET A 430 -8.85 8.92 -9.51
N ILE A 431 -8.01 8.01 -9.99
CA ILE A 431 -6.56 8.07 -9.78
C ILE A 431 -5.93 8.86 -10.91
N VAL A 432 -5.20 9.92 -10.57
CA VAL A 432 -4.44 10.72 -11.53
C VAL A 432 -2.96 10.70 -11.21
N THR A 433 -2.15 10.67 -12.26
CA THR A 433 -0.72 10.97 -12.14
C THR A 433 -0.49 12.45 -11.91
N ALA A 434 0.43 12.77 -10.99
CA ALA A 434 0.91 14.13 -10.71
C ALA A 434 2.42 14.20 -10.97
N TYR A 435 2.81 14.79 -12.11
CA TYR A 435 4.18 14.91 -12.57
C TYR A 435 4.97 15.95 -11.77
N ASP A 436 6.20 15.62 -11.38
CA ASP A 436 7.08 16.51 -10.61
C ASP A 436 8.15 17.24 -11.45
N GLY A 437 8.18 17.03 -12.77
CA GLY A 437 9.18 17.61 -13.66
C GLY A 437 10.46 16.78 -13.83
N LYS A 438 10.60 15.64 -13.13
CA LYS A 438 11.85 14.84 -13.09
C LYS A 438 11.64 13.36 -13.41
N GLY A 439 10.68 13.04 -14.26
CA GLY A 439 10.38 11.64 -14.66
C GLY A 439 9.69 10.81 -13.58
N LYS A 440 9.22 11.43 -12.48
CA LYS A 440 8.58 10.72 -11.37
C LYS A 440 7.20 11.30 -11.10
N ASN A 441 6.24 10.43 -10.81
CA ASN A 441 4.86 10.81 -10.56
C ASN A 441 4.45 10.49 -9.13
N ARG A 442 3.65 11.35 -8.52
CA ARG A 442 2.80 10.94 -7.38
C ARG A 442 1.47 10.47 -7.94
N MET A 443 0.86 9.48 -7.30
CA MET A 443 -0.50 9.06 -7.62
C MET A 443 -1.44 9.69 -6.61
N LYS A 444 -2.52 10.30 -7.09
CA LYS A 444 -3.50 10.99 -6.28
C LYS A 444 -4.88 10.49 -6.60
N VAL A 445 -5.70 10.33 -5.56
CA VAL A 445 -7.09 9.93 -5.65
C VAL A 445 -7.96 11.17 -5.44
N TYR A 446 -8.96 11.30 -6.30
CA TYR A 446 -9.99 12.31 -6.22
C TYR A 446 -11.35 11.64 -6.44
N ASP A 447 -12.40 12.18 -5.83
CA ASP A 447 -13.76 11.82 -6.22
C ASP A 447 -14.12 12.41 -7.61
N LEU A 448 -15.28 12.02 -8.14
CA LEU A 448 -15.78 12.55 -9.42
C LEU A 448 -16.32 13.98 -9.36
N ASP A 449 -16.42 14.59 -8.16
CA ASP A 449 -16.70 16.02 -7.99
C ASP A 449 -15.39 16.85 -8.00
N GLY A 450 -14.23 16.19 -8.02
CA GLY A 450 -12.90 16.80 -8.05
C GLY A 450 -12.32 17.11 -6.67
N ASN A 451 -12.91 16.60 -5.59
CA ASN A 451 -12.36 16.72 -4.24
C ASN A 451 -11.21 15.73 -4.07
N PHE A 452 -10.15 16.19 -3.40
CA PHE A 452 -8.97 15.37 -3.13
C PHE A 452 -9.22 14.44 -1.94
N GLU A 453 -8.86 13.16 -2.10
CA GLU A 453 -9.07 12.13 -1.07
C GLU A 453 -7.75 11.58 -0.54
N TYR A 454 -6.85 11.14 -1.44
CA TYR A 454 -5.66 10.41 -1.02
C TYR A 454 -4.44 10.69 -1.92
N THR A 455 -3.24 10.50 -1.38
CA THR A 455 -1.99 10.48 -2.16
C THR A 455 -1.20 9.24 -1.81
N PHE A 456 -0.94 8.41 -2.81
CA PHE A 456 -0.13 7.20 -2.63
C PHE A 456 1.28 7.55 -2.15
N PRO A 457 1.82 6.77 -1.20
CA PRO A 457 3.02 7.16 -0.52
C PRO A 457 4.26 6.72 -1.29
N GLY A 458 4.72 7.55 -2.23
CA GLY A 458 5.91 7.24 -3.00
C GLY A 458 6.06 8.08 -4.25
N LYS A 459 6.84 7.55 -5.18
CA LYS A 459 6.96 8.06 -6.53
C LYS A 459 7.03 6.88 -7.49
N TYR A 460 6.31 6.98 -8.60
CA TYR A 460 6.05 5.88 -9.51
C TYR A 460 6.18 6.37 -10.95
N GLY A 461 6.18 5.42 -11.89
CA GLY A 461 6.02 5.73 -13.31
C GLY A 461 4.62 6.25 -13.60
N ALA A 462 4.27 6.48 -14.86
CA ALA A 462 3.01 7.16 -15.17
C ALA A 462 1.82 6.20 -15.15
N ASN A 463 2.07 4.91 -15.38
CA ASN A 463 1.03 3.96 -15.74
C ASN A 463 0.30 3.47 -14.48
N ILE A 464 -1.01 3.30 -14.61
CA ILE A 464 -1.91 2.89 -13.53
C ILE A 464 -2.75 1.74 -14.09
N GLY A 465 -2.75 0.60 -13.41
CA GLY A 465 -3.64 -0.52 -13.71
C GLY A 465 -4.55 -0.79 -12.53
N ILE A 466 -5.75 -1.30 -12.81
CA ILE A 466 -6.72 -1.72 -11.81
C ILE A 466 -7.25 -3.09 -12.23
N PHE A 467 -7.08 -4.10 -11.37
CA PHE A 467 -7.77 -5.38 -11.54
C PHE A 467 -9.24 -5.22 -11.14
N ARG A 468 -10.16 -5.61 -12.03
CA ARG A 468 -11.60 -5.40 -11.81
C ARG A 468 -12.17 -6.32 -10.74
N ASP A 469 -11.59 -7.50 -10.57
CA ASP A 469 -12.07 -8.54 -9.66
C ASP A 469 -11.80 -8.24 -8.18
N LYS A 470 -10.63 -7.68 -7.86
CA LYS A 470 -10.18 -7.43 -6.48
C LYS A 470 -9.95 -5.96 -6.13
N LYS A 471 -10.23 -5.03 -7.04
CA LYS A 471 -10.02 -3.58 -6.84
C LYS A 471 -8.58 -3.27 -6.46
N GLU A 472 -7.67 -4.02 -7.05
CA GLU A 472 -6.25 -3.96 -6.76
C GLU A 472 -5.56 -3.05 -7.77
N ILE A 473 -4.73 -2.15 -7.26
CA ILE A 473 -4.09 -1.10 -8.04
C ILE A 473 -2.63 -1.46 -8.28
N LEU A 474 -2.20 -1.38 -9.53
CA LEU A 474 -0.82 -1.56 -9.92
C LEU A 474 -0.16 -0.24 -10.29
N PHE A 475 1.05 -0.06 -9.78
CA PHE A 475 2.02 0.93 -10.26
C PHE A 475 3.34 0.25 -10.62
N HIS A 476 4.23 1.01 -11.23
CA HIS A 476 5.61 0.59 -11.44
C HIS A 476 6.60 1.61 -10.89
N THR A 477 7.77 1.13 -10.53
CA THR A 477 8.90 1.94 -10.08
C THR A 477 9.57 2.68 -11.25
N THR A 478 10.37 3.70 -10.92
CA THR A 478 11.12 4.51 -11.91
C THR A 478 12.64 4.45 -11.71
N ILE A 479 13.13 3.58 -10.83
CA ILE A 479 14.55 3.50 -10.50
C ILE A 479 15.13 2.38 -11.33
N ALA A 480 16.08 2.68 -12.21
CA ALA A 480 16.62 1.71 -13.17
C ALA A 480 17.22 0.43 -12.57
N LYS A 481 17.51 0.40 -11.26
CA LYS A 481 17.99 -0.79 -10.53
C LYS A 481 16.87 -1.63 -9.90
N GLU A 482 15.67 -1.10 -9.88
CA GLU A 482 14.47 -1.67 -9.25
C GLU A 482 13.33 -1.47 -10.24
N ASN A 483 13.31 -2.14 -11.40
CA ASN A 483 12.21 -2.03 -12.38
C ASN A 483 11.15 -3.07 -12.03
N GLN A 484 10.21 -2.73 -11.16
CA GLN A 484 9.27 -3.65 -10.55
C GLN A 484 7.84 -3.11 -10.66
N LEU A 485 6.88 -4.02 -10.67
CA LEU A 485 5.49 -3.73 -10.39
C LEU A 485 5.23 -3.78 -8.89
N LEU A 486 4.37 -2.88 -8.43
CA LEU A 486 3.96 -2.72 -7.05
C LEU A 486 2.43 -2.78 -7.02
N SER A 487 1.90 -3.62 -6.15
CA SER A 487 0.45 -3.73 -5.94
C SER A 487 0.01 -3.07 -4.65
N PHE A 488 -1.16 -2.44 -4.71
CA PHE A 488 -1.82 -1.79 -3.59
C PHE A 488 -3.29 -2.19 -3.50
N MET A 489 -3.78 -2.36 -2.28
CA MET A 489 -5.20 -2.60 -2.00
C MET A 489 -5.65 -1.72 -0.84
N TRP A 490 -6.91 -1.32 -0.84
CA TRP A 490 -7.52 -0.67 0.31
C TRP A 490 -7.68 -1.67 1.46
N ASP A 491 -7.23 -1.29 2.66
CA ASP A 491 -7.34 -2.12 3.87
C ASP A 491 -8.49 -1.70 4.81
N GLY A 492 -9.21 -0.63 4.46
CA GLY A 492 -10.25 -0.01 5.29
C GLY A 492 -9.90 1.40 5.76
N GLU A 493 -8.61 1.75 5.80
CA GLU A 493 -8.13 3.08 6.22
C GLU A 493 -7.16 3.70 5.22
N GLU A 494 -6.28 2.91 4.60
CA GLU A 494 -5.37 3.37 3.57
C GLU A 494 -5.09 2.31 2.49
N TYR A 495 -4.32 2.71 1.47
CA TYR A 495 -3.85 1.78 0.43
C TYR A 495 -2.54 1.11 0.86
N GLY A 496 -2.66 -0.10 1.40
CA GLY A 496 -1.55 -0.96 1.80
C GLY A 496 -0.88 -1.65 0.60
N SER A 497 0.45 -1.85 0.69
CA SER A 497 1.22 -2.59 -0.33
C SER A 497 0.92 -4.09 -0.19
N LYS A 498 0.50 -4.74 -1.28
CA LYS A 498 0.17 -6.18 -1.28
C LYS A 498 1.34 -7.06 -1.70
N TRP A 499 1.96 -6.74 -2.83
CA TRP A 499 3.10 -7.50 -3.37
C TRP A 499 3.97 -6.63 -4.26
N LYS A 500 5.16 -7.16 -4.58
CA LYS A 500 6.12 -6.57 -5.52
C LYS A 500 6.65 -7.64 -6.46
N SER A 501 6.73 -7.34 -7.75
CA SER A 501 7.29 -8.27 -8.72
C SER A 501 8.80 -8.44 -8.52
N GLU A 502 9.40 -9.46 -9.15
CA GLU A 502 10.84 -9.40 -9.40
C GLU A 502 11.17 -8.23 -10.34
N SER A 503 12.43 -7.80 -10.32
CA SER A 503 12.90 -6.76 -11.24
C SER A 503 12.93 -7.29 -12.67
N PHE A 504 12.32 -6.54 -13.59
CA PHE A 504 12.40 -6.80 -15.01
C PHE A 504 13.79 -6.40 -15.54
N ALA A 505 14.29 -7.19 -16.49
CA ALA A 505 15.47 -6.84 -17.27
C ALA A 505 15.06 -5.74 -18.26
N GLY A 506 15.34 -4.48 -17.95
CA GLY A 506 14.93 -3.32 -18.75
C GLY A 506 13.91 -2.43 -18.05
N GLU A 507 13.57 -1.30 -18.66
CA GLU A 507 12.67 -0.30 -18.11
C GLU A 507 11.21 -0.62 -18.47
N ILE A 508 10.32 -0.69 -17.48
CA ILE A 508 8.88 -0.84 -17.73
C ILE A 508 8.38 0.47 -18.37
N LYS A 509 7.81 0.35 -19.58
CA LYS A 509 7.24 1.48 -20.33
C LYS A 509 5.75 1.62 -20.14
N ASP A 510 5.06 0.49 -20.10
CA ASP A 510 3.61 0.44 -19.94
C ASP A 510 3.19 -0.96 -19.47
N PHE A 511 1.97 -1.09 -18.98
CA PHE A 511 1.33 -2.36 -18.71
C PHE A 511 -0.19 -2.21 -18.81
N VAL A 512 -0.86 -3.30 -19.16
CA VAL A 512 -2.32 -3.34 -19.29
C VAL A 512 -2.85 -4.62 -18.67
N ILE A 513 -4.07 -4.54 -18.15
CA ILE A 513 -4.79 -5.66 -17.54
C ILE A 513 -6.05 -5.89 -18.37
N ASP A 514 -6.18 -7.06 -18.97
CA ASP A 514 -7.38 -7.46 -19.71
C ASP A 514 -7.41 -8.98 -19.93
N ASP A 515 -8.58 -9.51 -20.31
CA ASP A 515 -8.77 -10.91 -20.70
C ASP A 515 -8.39 -11.10 -22.17
N ILE A 516 -7.13 -11.43 -22.44
CA ILE A 516 -6.60 -11.47 -23.82
C ILE A 516 -6.83 -12.82 -24.50
N ASN A 517 -7.17 -13.86 -23.73
CA ASN A 517 -7.41 -15.20 -24.25
C ASN A 517 -8.90 -15.59 -24.22
N ASN A 518 -9.77 -14.67 -23.78
CA ASN A 518 -11.21 -14.83 -23.63
C ASN A 518 -11.61 -16.00 -22.70
N ASP A 519 -10.82 -16.31 -21.68
CA ASP A 519 -11.12 -17.38 -20.71
C ASP A 519 -11.94 -16.89 -19.50
N GLY A 520 -12.24 -15.59 -19.46
CA GLY A 520 -12.97 -14.92 -18.39
C GLY A 520 -12.08 -14.43 -17.25
N LYS A 521 -10.76 -14.51 -17.37
CA LYS A 521 -9.79 -14.03 -16.38
C LYS A 521 -8.93 -12.93 -16.98
N GLU A 522 -8.52 -11.99 -16.13
CA GLU A 522 -7.64 -10.92 -16.56
C GLU A 522 -6.18 -11.38 -16.53
N GLU A 523 -5.47 -11.17 -17.64
CA GLU A 523 -4.02 -11.26 -17.74
C GLU A 523 -3.38 -9.89 -17.53
N LEU A 524 -2.15 -9.90 -17.03
CA LEU A 524 -1.29 -8.73 -16.91
C LEU A 524 -0.23 -8.77 -18.01
N LEU A 525 -0.27 -7.78 -18.90
CA LEU A 525 0.71 -7.58 -19.95
C LEU A 525 1.67 -6.46 -19.55
N VAL A 526 2.98 -6.72 -19.60
CA VAL A 526 4.02 -5.75 -19.23
C VAL A 526 4.92 -5.49 -20.43
N LEU A 527 4.97 -4.24 -20.86
CA LEU A 527 5.86 -3.75 -21.91
C LEU A 527 7.15 -3.22 -21.28
N VAL A 528 8.27 -3.83 -21.65
CA VAL A 528 9.61 -3.47 -21.16
C VAL A 528 10.50 -3.05 -22.32
N SER A 529 11.30 -2.01 -22.15
CA SER A 529 12.34 -1.63 -23.11
C SER A 529 13.73 -2.08 -22.66
N GLU A 530 14.46 -2.73 -23.57
CA GLU A 530 15.83 -3.23 -23.40
C GLU A 530 16.69 -2.69 -24.56
N GLU A 531 17.69 -1.84 -24.30
CA GLU A 531 18.68 -1.39 -25.31
C GLU A 531 18.12 -0.92 -26.69
N ASN A 532 17.00 -0.18 -26.68
CA ASN A 532 16.25 0.26 -27.89
C ASN A 532 15.42 -0.83 -28.60
N GLN A 533 15.11 -1.92 -27.90
CA GLN A 533 14.14 -2.93 -28.30
C GLN A 533 13.03 -3.01 -27.26
N SER A 534 11.93 -3.66 -27.61
CA SER A 534 10.80 -3.87 -26.72
C SER A 534 10.60 -5.35 -26.45
N ARG A 535 10.08 -5.68 -25.27
CA ARG A 535 9.68 -7.03 -24.90
C ARG A 535 8.32 -6.98 -24.21
N ILE A 536 7.48 -7.96 -24.50
CA ILE A 536 6.20 -8.17 -23.82
C ILE A 536 6.32 -9.38 -22.92
N TYR A 537 5.86 -9.23 -21.68
CA TYR A 537 5.59 -10.32 -20.76
C TYR A 537 4.07 -10.43 -20.57
N ILE A 538 3.53 -11.64 -20.58
CA ILE A 538 2.12 -11.92 -20.34
C ILE A 538 2.03 -12.85 -19.14
N TYR A 539 1.27 -12.43 -18.14
CA TYR A 539 1.10 -13.13 -16.88
C TYR A 539 -0.37 -13.46 -16.64
N GLN A 540 -0.65 -14.70 -16.25
CA GLN A 540 -1.96 -15.11 -15.74
C GLN A 540 -1.97 -14.94 -14.24
N ARG A 541 -3.03 -14.35 -13.69
CA ARG A 541 -3.27 -14.41 -12.26
C ARG A 541 -3.66 -15.82 -11.81
N ASN A 542 -2.95 -16.37 -10.83
CA ASN A 542 -3.31 -17.63 -10.20
C ASN A 542 -4.50 -17.39 -9.26
N LEU A 543 -5.70 -17.74 -9.70
CA LEU A 543 -6.91 -17.67 -8.87
C LEU A 543 -6.81 -18.71 -7.75
N GLU A 544 -7.01 -18.26 -6.50
CA GLU A 544 -7.24 -19.14 -5.34
C GLU A 544 -8.60 -19.85 -5.41
#